data_AF-A0A1H1XGR9-F1
#
_entry.id   AF-A0A1H1XGR9-F1
#
_cell.length_a   1.000
_cell.length_b   1.000
_cell.length_c   1.000
_cell.angle_alpha   90.00
_cell.angle_beta   90.00
_cell.angle_gamma   90.00
#
_symmetry.space_group_name_H-M   'P 1'
#
loop_
_entity.id
_entity.type
_entity.pdbx_description
1 polymer ?
#
loop_
_entity_poly.entity_id
_entity_poly.type
_entity_poly.pdbx_seq_one_letter_code
_entity_poly.pdbx_strand_id
1 'polypeptide(L)'
;MNTAIGTLNYARLIWAGTALALLQACATQPAPSPETASGRIERELVSHSLHIDAGEQRVLDTPHRSIKVTESRLYTLTQLDSTGAQLDQQDQFQSLPWANQLVDLAVGEVRISRQTDQDGQFRLNLLDEEFVGLNFDEVRVITLSASAGPGVQTETTLLVDRDLRSKLQEAEQLIYDNLEEDDVNQWVFRVQRLAELGLNEESSQLENMLILLTTGDPQLQGDFIQALGEATPGE
;
A
#
# COMPACT_ATOMS: atom_id res chain seq x y z
N MET A 1 -48.53 68.03 -31.20
CA MET A 1 -49.36 66.88 -31.59
C MET A 1 -49.36 65.94 -30.39
N ASN A 2 -50.35 66.13 -29.52
CA ASN A 2 -51.47 65.22 -29.21
C ASN A 2 -51.10 64.22 -28.09
N THR A 3 -51.48 64.51 -26.83
CA THR A 3 -52.72 64.04 -26.12
C THR A 3 -52.65 62.55 -25.77
N ALA A 4 -52.98 62.02 -24.59
CA ALA A 4 -53.75 62.45 -23.41
C ALA A 4 -53.38 61.48 -22.24
N ILE A 5 -53.22 61.92 -21.00
CA ILE A 5 -54.22 61.96 -19.90
C ILE A 5 -54.80 60.58 -19.54
N GLY A 6 -54.59 60.17 -18.27
CA GLY A 6 -55.22 59.01 -17.66
C GLY A 6 -54.87 58.87 -16.17
N THR A 7 -55.28 59.86 -15.37
CA THR A 7 -55.33 59.81 -13.90
C THR A 7 -56.42 58.84 -13.41
N LEU A 8 -56.22 58.15 -12.30
CA LEU A 8 -57.22 58.14 -11.22
C LEU A 8 -56.66 57.65 -9.87
N ASN A 9 -56.75 58.53 -8.88
CA ASN A 9 -56.59 58.30 -7.44
C ASN A 9 -57.80 57.56 -6.87
N TYR A 10 -57.59 56.59 -5.96
CA TYR A 10 -58.46 56.30 -4.82
C TYR A 10 -57.60 55.63 -3.72
N ALA A 11 -57.20 56.33 -2.66
CA ALA A 11 -57.94 56.60 -1.42
C ALA A 11 -57.70 55.55 -0.30
N ARG A 12 -56.85 55.96 0.65
CA ARG A 12 -56.85 55.79 2.13
C ARG A 12 -57.52 54.55 2.76
N LEU A 13 -56.82 53.94 3.72
CA LEU A 13 -57.25 53.57 5.10
C LEU A 13 -56.02 52.96 5.84
N ILE A 14 -55.42 53.65 6.81
CA ILE A 14 -55.53 53.49 8.30
C ILE A 14 -55.11 52.10 8.80
N TRP A 15 -54.52 52.10 10.01
CA TRP A 15 -54.12 51.02 10.93
C TRP A 15 -52.60 50.78 10.97
N ALA A 16 -51.96 50.52 12.09
CA ALA A 16 -52.14 50.81 13.51
C ALA A 16 -50.83 50.30 14.15
N GLY A 17 -50.36 50.95 15.20
CA GLY A 17 -49.06 50.66 15.79
C GLY A 17 -48.89 49.22 16.28
N THR A 18 -47.64 48.76 16.21
CA THR A 18 -47.11 47.78 17.14
C THR A 18 -45.65 48.14 17.36
N ALA A 19 -45.38 48.81 18.48
CA ALA A 19 -44.04 49.01 18.99
C ALA A 19 -43.52 47.67 19.51
N LEU A 20 -42.67 47.02 18.72
CA LEU A 20 -41.96 45.82 19.14
C LEU A 20 -40.77 46.27 20.00
N ALA A 21 -40.92 46.16 21.32
CA ALA A 21 -39.84 46.37 22.28
C ALA A 21 -38.78 45.28 22.07
N LEU A 22 -37.59 45.67 21.59
CA LEU A 22 -36.42 44.82 21.55
C LEU A 22 -35.85 44.71 22.98
N LEU A 23 -36.20 43.63 23.68
CA LEU A 23 -35.51 43.22 24.90
C LEU A 23 -34.08 42.79 24.53
N GLN A 24 -33.11 43.66 24.83
CA GLN A 24 -31.69 43.32 24.85
C GLN A 24 -31.45 42.38 26.03
N ALA A 25 -31.37 41.07 25.74
CA ALA A 25 -30.85 40.09 26.69
C ALA A 25 -29.33 40.28 26.78
N CYS A 26 -28.84 40.86 27.88
CA CYS A 26 -27.43 40.78 28.24
C CYS A 26 -27.10 39.32 28.58
N ALA A 27 -26.71 38.54 27.59
CA ALA A 27 -26.06 37.26 27.83
C ALA A 27 -24.72 37.56 28.51
N THR A 28 -24.64 37.31 29.81
CA THR A 28 -23.37 37.31 30.54
C THR A 28 -22.57 36.14 30.01
N GLN A 29 -21.57 36.42 29.18
CA GLN A 29 -20.60 35.43 28.77
C GLN A 29 -19.90 34.93 30.04
N PRO A 30 -19.93 33.62 30.37
CA PRO A 30 -19.17 33.13 31.51
C PRO A 30 -17.71 33.50 31.27
N ALA A 31 -17.10 34.16 32.26
CA ALA A 31 -15.67 34.42 32.24
C ALA A 31 -14.94 33.10 31.95
N PRO A 32 -13.88 33.09 31.11
CA PRO A 32 -13.03 31.91 31.01
C PRO A 32 -12.63 31.53 32.43
N SER A 33 -12.95 30.29 32.81
CA SER A 33 -12.44 29.74 34.07
C SER A 33 -10.93 29.97 34.09
N PRO A 34 -10.31 30.32 35.23
CA PRO A 34 -8.85 30.44 35.28
C PRO A 34 -8.32 29.12 34.74
N GLU A 35 -7.55 29.18 33.67
CA GLU A 35 -6.86 28.03 33.11
C GLU A 35 -6.17 27.36 34.30
N THR A 36 -6.77 26.28 34.80
CA THR A 36 -6.17 25.45 35.84
C THR A 36 -4.80 25.17 35.32
N ALA A 37 -3.80 25.66 36.04
CA ALA A 37 -2.42 25.67 35.63
C ALA A 37 -2.07 24.24 35.17
N SER A 38 -2.14 24.03 33.86
CA SER A 38 -2.27 22.68 33.33
C SER A 38 -0.87 22.12 33.33
N GLY A 39 -0.67 21.04 34.10
CA GLY A 39 0.56 20.28 34.02
C GLY A 39 0.93 19.99 32.57
N ARG A 40 2.22 19.93 32.29
CA ARG A 40 2.77 19.64 30.96
C ARG A 40 3.26 18.19 30.93
N ILE A 41 3.10 17.54 29.78
CA ILE A 41 3.75 16.25 29.50
C ILE A 41 4.90 16.52 28.55
N GLU A 42 6.10 16.17 28.98
CA GLU A 42 7.29 16.14 28.13
C GLU A 42 7.52 14.72 27.62
N ARG A 43 7.93 14.60 26.37
CA ARG A 43 8.20 13.32 25.70
C ARG A 43 9.61 13.33 25.15
N GLU A 44 10.44 12.44 25.67
CA GLU A 44 11.81 12.22 25.21
C GLU A 44 11.89 10.89 24.47
N LEU A 45 12.51 10.88 23.28
CA LEU A 45 12.75 9.65 22.50
C LEU A 45 14.02 8.95 23.03
N VAL A 46 13.85 7.79 23.64
CA VAL A 46 14.93 6.98 24.22
C VAL A 46 15.55 6.05 23.17
N SER A 47 14.71 5.40 22.38
CA SER A 47 15.20 4.50 21.32
C SER A 47 14.28 4.53 20.11
N HIS A 48 14.87 4.27 18.94
CA HIS A 48 14.20 4.20 17.66
C HIS A 48 14.89 3.12 16.82
N SER A 49 14.13 2.12 16.38
CA SER A 49 14.63 0.99 15.62
C SER A 49 13.64 0.55 14.55
N LEU A 50 14.15 -0.13 13.51
CA LEU A 50 13.36 -0.74 12.46
C LEU A 50 13.53 -2.26 12.50
N HIS A 51 12.47 -2.98 12.15
CA HIS A 51 12.48 -4.43 12.02
C HIS A 51 11.89 -4.83 10.68
N ILE A 52 12.61 -5.67 9.93
CA ILE A 52 12.10 -6.30 8.71
C ILE A 52 11.77 -7.75 9.04
N ASP A 53 10.49 -8.07 8.98
CA ASP A 53 9.97 -9.43 9.01
C ASP A 53 9.81 -9.93 7.57
N ALA A 54 10.59 -10.95 7.23
CA ALA A 54 10.58 -11.61 5.94
C ALA A 54 10.12 -13.07 6.07
N GLY A 55 9.30 -13.36 7.08
CA GLY A 55 8.85 -14.70 7.44
C GLY A 55 9.85 -15.48 8.29
N GLU A 56 9.33 -16.48 9.03
CA GLU A 56 10.15 -17.31 9.94
C GLU A 56 11.26 -18.05 9.19
N GLN A 57 10.94 -18.63 8.03
CA GLN A 57 11.91 -19.28 7.16
C GLN A 57 12.60 -18.23 6.30
N ARG A 58 13.86 -17.91 6.58
CA ARG A 58 14.67 -16.98 5.76
C ARG A 58 15.16 -17.59 4.44
N VAL A 59 14.42 -18.54 3.90
CA VAL A 59 14.67 -19.20 2.62
C VAL A 59 13.40 -19.06 1.78
N LEU A 60 13.54 -18.56 0.56
CA LEU A 60 12.50 -18.51 -0.44
C LEU A 60 12.46 -19.85 -1.19
N ASP A 61 11.31 -20.50 -1.12
CA ASP A 61 10.92 -21.70 -1.85
C ASP A 61 9.88 -21.42 -2.95
N THR A 62 9.24 -20.24 -2.89
CA THR A 62 8.35 -19.68 -3.92
C THR A 62 8.90 -18.37 -4.50
N PRO A 63 8.50 -17.97 -5.72
CA PRO A 63 8.96 -16.71 -6.35
C PRO A 63 8.62 -15.46 -5.54
N HIS A 64 7.51 -15.53 -4.80
CA HIS A 64 6.94 -14.39 -4.11
C HIS A 64 6.94 -14.54 -2.59
N ARG A 65 6.99 -13.41 -1.88
CA ARG A 65 6.90 -13.34 -0.42
C ARG A 65 6.40 -12.00 0.07
N SER A 66 5.53 -12.02 1.08
CA SER A 66 5.16 -10.80 1.82
C SER A 66 6.27 -10.41 2.77
N ILE A 67 6.68 -9.15 2.73
CA ILE A 67 7.68 -8.54 3.60
C ILE A 67 6.98 -7.45 4.41
N LYS A 68 7.15 -7.47 5.74
CA LYS A 68 6.63 -6.45 6.64
C LYS A 68 7.75 -5.69 7.31
N VAL A 69 7.64 -4.37 7.34
CA VAL A 69 8.57 -3.51 8.06
C VAL A 69 7.83 -2.76 9.15
N THR A 70 8.38 -2.80 10.36
CA THR A 70 7.81 -2.18 11.55
C THR A 70 8.83 -1.25 12.19
N GLU A 71 8.36 -0.08 12.61
CA GLU A 71 9.13 0.90 13.37
C GLU A 71 8.78 0.78 14.86
N SER A 72 9.80 0.70 15.70
CA SER A 72 9.66 0.65 17.16
C SER A 72 10.32 1.88 17.78
N ARG A 73 9.55 2.61 18.60
CA ARG A 73 10.01 3.79 19.33
C ARG A 73 9.73 3.63 20.82
N LEU A 74 10.73 3.89 21.65
CA LEU A 74 10.58 3.97 23.10
C LEU A 74 10.68 5.44 23.52
N TYR A 75 9.68 5.90 24.24
CA TYR A 75 9.65 7.24 24.82
C TYR A 75 9.64 7.17 26.32
N THR A 76 10.27 8.14 26.97
CA THR A 76 10.02 8.43 28.38
C THR A 76 9.11 9.66 28.46
N LEU A 77 7.99 9.52 29.17
CA LEU A 77 7.01 10.55 29.40
C LEU A 77 7.18 11.09 30.81
N THR A 78 7.46 12.40 30.93
CA THR A 78 7.59 13.07 32.22
C THR A 78 6.42 14.03 32.40
N GLN A 79 5.63 13.80 33.45
CA GLN A 79 4.54 14.70 33.82
C GLN A 79 5.06 15.74 34.81
N LEU A 80 4.85 17.01 34.50
CA LEU A 80 5.23 18.14 35.34
C LEU A 80 3.97 18.85 35.83
N ASP A 81 4.02 19.40 37.04
CA ASP A 81 3.00 20.33 37.53
C ASP A 81 3.14 21.70 36.85
N SER A 82 2.29 22.64 37.26
CA SER A 82 2.31 24.01 36.73
C SER A 82 3.54 24.83 37.09
N THR A 83 4.29 24.41 38.10
CA THR A 83 5.54 25.04 38.53
C THR A 83 6.78 24.41 37.88
N GLY A 84 6.59 23.32 37.13
CA GLY A 84 7.65 22.55 36.50
C GLY A 84 8.24 21.45 37.37
N ALA A 85 7.67 21.18 38.56
CA ALA A 85 8.11 20.07 39.39
C ALA A 85 7.59 18.75 38.81
N GLN A 86 8.46 17.73 38.76
CA GLN A 86 8.10 16.40 38.27
C GLN A 86 7.09 15.74 39.21
N LEU A 87 5.98 15.30 38.62
CA LEU A 87 4.92 14.55 39.29
C LEU A 87 5.06 13.05 39.06
N ASP A 88 5.33 12.66 37.82
CA ASP A 88 5.41 11.25 37.41
C ASP A 88 6.35 11.07 36.20
N GLN A 89 6.85 9.86 36.01
CA GLN A 89 7.67 9.48 34.87
C GLN A 89 7.43 8.02 34.50
N GLN A 90 7.14 7.77 33.22
CA GLN A 90 6.87 6.42 32.72
C GLN A 90 7.38 6.21 31.30
N ASP A 91 7.69 4.97 30.96
CA ASP A 91 8.07 4.60 29.60
C ASP A 91 6.84 4.23 28.75
N GLN A 92 6.84 4.67 27.50
CA GLN A 92 5.83 4.38 26.50
C GLN A 92 6.49 3.76 25.27
N PHE A 93 6.16 2.50 25.01
CA PHE A 93 6.54 1.80 23.79
C PHE A 93 5.50 2.03 22.69
N GLN A 94 5.97 2.31 21.48
CA GLN A 94 5.15 2.47 20.28
C GLN A 94 5.69 1.58 19.16
N SER A 95 4.81 0.79 18.55
CA SER A 95 5.09 0.00 17.34
C SER A 95 4.20 0.51 16.21
N LEU A 96 4.82 0.93 15.11
CA LEU A 96 4.16 1.54 13.96
C LEU A 96 4.46 0.75 12.69
N PRO A 97 3.50 0.61 11.77
CA PRO A 97 3.83 0.15 10.42
C PRO A 97 4.79 1.14 9.78
N TRP A 98 5.79 0.64 9.05
CA TRP A 98 6.68 1.46 8.23
C TRP A 98 5.93 1.89 6.97
N ALA A 99 4.86 2.66 7.13
CA ALA A 99 3.82 2.83 6.12
C ALA A 99 4.21 3.82 5.03
N ASN A 100 3.99 3.45 3.76
CA ASN A 100 4.27 4.29 2.58
C ASN A 100 5.74 4.75 2.49
N GLN A 101 6.67 3.95 3.03
CA GLN A 101 8.09 4.25 3.04
C GLN A 101 8.85 3.31 2.11
N LEU A 102 10.06 3.70 1.73
CA LEU A 102 10.91 2.88 0.87
C LEU A 102 11.66 1.80 1.68
N VAL A 103 11.81 0.66 1.04
CA VAL A 103 12.69 -0.45 1.40
C VAL A 103 13.56 -0.71 0.19
N ASP A 104 14.88 -0.71 0.39
CA ASP A 104 15.83 -1.01 -0.67
C ASP A 104 16.06 -2.52 -0.75
N LEU A 105 16.16 -3.04 -1.97
CA LEU A 105 16.44 -4.44 -2.24
C LEU A 105 17.68 -4.57 -3.11
N ALA A 106 18.49 -5.57 -2.82
CA ALA A 106 19.56 -6.03 -3.69
C ALA A 106 19.35 -7.51 -4.02
N VAL A 107 19.14 -7.80 -5.30
CA VAL A 107 18.87 -9.14 -5.85
C VAL A 107 19.91 -9.41 -6.92
N GLY A 108 20.94 -10.20 -6.60
CA GLY A 108 22.10 -10.36 -7.49
C GLY A 108 22.76 -9.01 -7.77
N GLU A 109 22.81 -8.62 -9.06
CA GLU A 109 23.37 -7.33 -9.50
C GLU A 109 22.33 -6.19 -9.52
N VAL A 110 21.03 -6.52 -9.43
CA VAL A 110 19.95 -5.55 -9.50
C VAL A 110 19.72 -4.92 -8.13
N ARG A 111 19.60 -3.58 -8.11
CA ARG A 111 19.21 -2.81 -6.93
C ARG A 111 18.03 -1.90 -7.23
N ILE A 112 17.03 -1.98 -6.38
CA ILE A 112 15.74 -1.29 -6.53
C ILE A 112 15.27 -0.80 -5.17
N SER A 113 14.24 0.04 -5.16
CA SER A 113 13.50 0.40 -3.95
C SER A 113 12.02 0.08 -4.15
N ARG A 114 11.40 -0.57 -3.17
CA ARG A 114 9.96 -0.84 -3.11
C ARG A 114 9.32 0.02 -2.04
N GLN A 115 8.15 0.57 -2.34
CA GLN A 115 7.34 1.26 -1.35
C GLN A 115 6.45 0.26 -0.62
N THR A 116 6.42 0.35 0.71
CA THR A 116 5.45 -0.36 1.55
C THR A 116 4.05 0.27 1.45
N ASP A 117 3.02 -0.53 1.70
CA ASP A 117 1.65 -0.07 1.84
C ASP A 117 1.38 0.62 3.19
N GLN A 118 0.11 0.86 3.51
CA GLN A 118 -0.31 1.50 4.76
C GLN A 118 -0.05 0.63 6.01
N ASP A 119 0.08 -0.68 5.84
CA ASP A 119 0.38 -1.64 6.91
C ASP A 119 1.88 -1.93 7.03
N GLY A 120 2.71 -1.22 6.26
CA GLY A 120 4.16 -1.40 6.24
C GLY A 120 4.58 -2.66 5.50
N GLN A 121 3.74 -3.17 4.59
CA GLN A 121 3.98 -4.40 3.85
C GLN A 121 4.25 -4.13 2.37
N PHE A 122 5.04 -4.99 1.74
CA PHE A 122 5.07 -5.10 0.29
C PHE A 122 5.26 -6.56 -0.13
N ARG A 123 4.87 -6.88 -1.36
CA ARG A 123 5.11 -8.19 -1.95
C ARG A 123 6.39 -8.16 -2.77
N LEU A 124 7.37 -8.98 -2.37
CA LEU A 124 8.48 -9.35 -3.24
C LEU A 124 7.98 -10.42 -4.22
N ASN A 125 8.32 -10.28 -5.50
CA ASN A 125 8.15 -11.34 -6.49
C ASN A 125 9.36 -11.32 -7.44
N LEU A 126 10.08 -12.44 -7.50
CA LEU A 126 11.30 -12.59 -8.31
C LEU A 126 11.02 -12.72 -9.81
N LEU A 127 9.77 -12.87 -10.21
CA LEU A 127 9.33 -12.88 -11.60
C LEU A 127 8.71 -11.52 -12.02
N ASP A 128 8.85 -10.48 -11.21
CA ASP A 128 8.49 -9.13 -11.64
C ASP A 128 9.43 -8.64 -12.76
N GLU A 129 8.92 -7.78 -13.66
CA GLU A 129 9.61 -7.32 -14.87
C GLU A 129 11.02 -6.76 -14.63
N GLU A 130 11.28 -6.14 -13.47
CA GLU A 130 12.58 -5.57 -13.12
C GLU A 130 13.69 -6.60 -12.85
N PHE A 131 13.31 -7.87 -12.69
CA PHE A 131 14.23 -8.98 -12.47
C PHE A 131 14.41 -9.84 -13.72
N VAL A 132 13.71 -9.54 -14.80
CA VAL A 132 13.87 -10.23 -16.09
C VAL A 132 15.30 -10.03 -16.61
N GLY A 133 15.89 -11.10 -17.14
CA GLY A 133 17.26 -11.17 -17.62
C GLY A 133 18.29 -11.42 -16.52
N LEU A 134 17.88 -11.55 -15.24
CA LEU A 134 18.79 -11.96 -14.18
C LEU A 134 19.26 -13.40 -14.38
N ASN A 135 20.55 -13.64 -14.13
CA ASN A 135 21.05 -15.00 -14.02
C ASN A 135 20.63 -15.60 -12.66
N PHE A 136 19.49 -16.30 -12.62
CA PHE A 136 18.95 -16.87 -11.38
C PHE A 136 19.87 -17.92 -10.73
N ASP A 137 20.82 -18.51 -11.46
CA ASP A 137 21.85 -19.37 -10.87
C ASP A 137 22.77 -18.63 -9.88
N GLU A 138 22.90 -17.32 -10.03
CA GLU A 138 23.72 -16.45 -9.18
C GLU A 138 22.93 -15.77 -8.06
N VAL A 139 21.60 -15.69 -8.17
CA VAL A 139 20.70 -15.06 -7.19
C VAL A 139 20.50 -15.96 -5.97
N ARG A 140 21.53 -16.12 -5.14
CA ARG A 140 21.49 -16.97 -3.93
C ARG A 140 20.93 -16.24 -2.72
N VAL A 141 21.05 -14.92 -2.73
CA VAL A 141 20.83 -14.06 -1.59
C VAL A 141 20.14 -12.79 -2.05
N ILE A 142 19.12 -12.40 -1.31
CA ILE A 142 18.45 -11.11 -1.43
C ILE A 142 18.69 -10.34 -0.14
N THR A 143 19.16 -9.12 -0.26
CA THR A 143 19.32 -8.20 0.87
C THR A 143 18.19 -7.19 0.84
N LEU A 144 17.56 -6.98 2.00
CA LEU A 144 16.55 -5.95 2.20
C LEU A 144 17.04 -4.98 3.27
N SER A 145 16.96 -3.68 3.00
CA SER A 145 17.35 -2.65 3.94
C SER A 145 16.31 -1.55 4.05
N ALA A 146 16.04 -1.11 5.27
CA ALA A 146 15.15 0.01 5.56
C ALA A 146 15.88 1.04 6.45
N SER A 147 15.62 2.32 6.23
CA SER A 147 16.32 3.42 6.89
C SER A 147 15.35 4.54 7.24
N ALA A 148 15.32 4.93 8.53
CA ALA A 148 14.58 6.09 9.03
C ALA A 148 15.46 7.34 9.20
N GLY A 149 16.69 7.29 8.70
CA GLY A 149 17.68 8.35 8.80
C GLY A 149 19.01 7.87 9.36
N PRO A 150 19.96 8.79 9.60
CA PRO A 150 21.28 8.44 10.14
C PRO A 150 21.17 7.72 11.48
N GLY A 151 21.76 6.53 11.58
CA GLY A 151 21.79 5.74 12.82
C GLY A 151 20.54 4.90 13.10
N VAL A 152 19.48 5.00 12.29
CA VAL A 152 18.29 4.13 12.40
C VAL A 152 18.08 3.39 11.10
N GLN A 153 18.73 2.23 11.01
CA GLN A 153 18.72 1.38 9.83
C GLN A 153 18.60 -0.07 10.27
N THR A 154 18.06 -0.89 9.38
CA THR A 154 17.98 -2.33 9.59
C THR A 154 18.20 -3.02 8.25
N GLU A 155 18.82 -4.19 8.30
CA GLU A 155 19.11 -5.01 7.14
C GLU A 155 18.75 -6.45 7.47
N THR A 156 18.16 -7.14 6.51
CA THR A 156 17.90 -8.57 6.60
C THR A 156 18.23 -9.26 5.29
N THR A 157 18.46 -10.55 5.39
CA THR A 157 18.87 -11.38 4.27
C THR A 157 17.90 -12.54 4.10
N LEU A 158 17.48 -12.76 2.86
CA LEU A 158 16.73 -13.93 2.42
C LEU A 158 17.62 -14.78 1.52
N LEU A 159 17.68 -16.08 1.79
CA LEU A 159 18.29 -17.05 0.90
C LEU A 159 17.28 -17.46 -0.17
N VAL A 160 17.75 -17.79 -1.36
CA VAL A 160 16.91 -18.33 -2.43
C VAL A 160 17.25 -19.80 -2.60
N ASP A 161 16.25 -20.66 -2.48
CA ASP A 161 16.43 -22.09 -2.61
C ASP A 161 16.97 -22.47 -4.00
N ARG A 162 17.76 -23.55 -4.06
CA ARG A 162 18.37 -24.00 -5.33
C ARG A 162 17.31 -24.47 -6.33
N ASP A 163 16.31 -25.20 -5.87
CA ASP A 163 15.28 -25.74 -6.74
C ASP A 163 14.40 -24.58 -7.24
N LEU A 164 14.10 -23.60 -6.38
CA LEU A 164 13.43 -22.36 -6.79
C LEU A 164 14.22 -21.63 -7.89
N ARG A 165 15.53 -21.42 -7.74
CA ARG A 165 16.36 -20.74 -8.77
C ARG A 165 16.29 -21.43 -10.13
N SER A 166 16.27 -22.76 -10.14
CA SER A 166 16.13 -23.54 -11.37
C SER A 166 14.76 -23.34 -12.01
N LYS A 167 13.69 -23.28 -11.20
CA LYS A 167 12.33 -23.01 -11.67
C LYS A 167 12.17 -21.59 -12.21
N LEU A 168 12.75 -20.59 -11.54
CA LEU A 168 12.70 -19.18 -11.97
C LEU A 168 13.30 -19.00 -13.36
N GLN A 169 14.44 -19.66 -13.64
CA GLN A 169 15.11 -19.58 -14.92
C GLN A 169 14.24 -20.11 -16.08
N GLU A 170 13.48 -21.18 -15.84
CA GLU A 170 12.55 -21.74 -16.83
C GLU A 170 11.28 -20.89 -16.93
N ALA A 171 10.72 -20.48 -15.79
CA ALA A 171 9.50 -19.68 -15.72
C ALA A 171 9.63 -18.33 -16.44
N GLU A 172 10.78 -17.67 -16.33
CA GLU A 172 11.07 -16.42 -17.03
C GLU A 172 10.86 -16.57 -18.55
N GLN A 173 11.41 -17.63 -19.15
CA GLN A 173 11.27 -17.91 -20.58
C GLN A 173 9.80 -18.16 -20.95
N LEU A 174 9.09 -18.97 -20.15
CA LEU A 174 7.68 -19.27 -20.39
C LEU A 174 6.79 -18.04 -20.33
N ILE A 175 7.09 -17.07 -19.46
CA ILE A 175 6.29 -15.86 -19.24
C ILE A 175 6.63 -14.76 -20.26
N TYR A 176 7.92 -14.54 -20.52
CA TYR A 176 8.39 -13.34 -21.21
C TYR A 176 8.88 -13.57 -22.65
N ASP A 177 9.12 -14.80 -23.09
CA ASP A 177 9.44 -15.05 -24.51
C ASP A 177 8.26 -14.67 -25.41
N ASN A 178 8.55 -14.25 -26.64
CA ASN A 178 7.58 -13.70 -27.59
C ASN A 178 6.34 -14.59 -27.76
N LEU A 179 5.17 -14.07 -27.38
CA LEU A 179 3.88 -14.76 -27.48
C LEU A 179 3.20 -14.57 -28.84
N GLU A 180 3.60 -13.57 -29.64
CA GLU A 180 2.95 -13.24 -30.91
C GLU A 180 3.26 -14.26 -32.02
N GLU A 181 4.39 -14.94 -31.93
CA GLU A 181 4.81 -15.98 -32.87
C GLU A 181 4.28 -17.37 -32.48
N ASP A 182 3.73 -17.50 -31.27
CA ASP A 182 3.26 -18.76 -30.72
C ASP A 182 1.85 -19.10 -31.21
N ASP A 183 1.60 -20.40 -31.34
CA ASP A 183 0.26 -20.94 -31.58
C ASP A 183 -0.45 -21.31 -30.26
N VAL A 184 -1.74 -21.65 -30.37
CA VAL A 184 -2.57 -22.05 -29.22
C VAL A 184 -1.93 -23.20 -28.42
N ASN A 185 -1.24 -24.14 -29.08
CA ASN A 185 -0.63 -25.27 -28.38
C ASN A 185 0.58 -24.82 -27.54
N GLN A 186 1.39 -23.89 -28.05
CA GLN A 186 2.49 -23.31 -27.29
C GLN A 186 2.00 -22.53 -26.07
N TRP A 187 0.93 -21.74 -26.23
CA TRP A 187 0.31 -21.04 -25.11
C TRP A 187 -0.19 -22.00 -24.02
N VAL A 188 -0.90 -23.06 -24.41
CA VAL A 188 -1.36 -24.10 -23.47
C VAL A 188 -0.16 -24.77 -22.80
N PHE A 189 0.87 -25.14 -23.57
CA PHE A 189 2.10 -25.73 -23.02
C PHE A 189 2.73 -24.82 -21.96
N ARG A 190 2.88 -23.52 -22.22
CA ARG A 190 3.48 -22.57 -21.26
C ARG A 190 2.70 -22.51 -19.95
N VAL A 191 1.36 -22.39 -20.03
CA VAL A 191 0.48 -22.38 -18.84
C VAL A 191 0.65 -23.67 -18.05
N GLN A 192 0.53 -24.83 -18.71
CA GLN A 192 0.68 -26.13 -18.04
C GLN A 192 2.06 -26.32 -17.43
N ARG A 193 3.11 -25.89 -18.13
CA ARG A 193 4.47 -26.05 -17.67
C ARG A 193 4.74 -25.23 -16.40
N LEU A 194 4.20 -24.02 -16.30
CA LEU A 194 4.26 -23.24 -15.05
C LEU A 194 3.57 -23.98 -13.90
N ALA A 195 2.38 -24.54 -14.14
CA ALA A 195 1.68 -25.35 -13.13
C ALA A 195 2.48 -26.60 -12.70
N GLU A 196 3.10 -27.31 -13.65
CA GLU A 196 3.98 -28.46 -13.38
C GLU A 196 5.21 -28.10 -12.53
N LEU A 197 5.74 -26.87 -12.69
CA LEU A 197 6.82 -26.33 -11.85
C LEU A 197 6.34 -25.98 -10.43
N GLY A 198 5.03 -26.03 -10.17
CA GLY A 198 4.38 -25.61 -8.93
C GLY A 198 4.17 -24.10 -8.85
N LEU A 199 4.27 -23.39 -9.97
CA LEU A 199 4.07 -21.94 -10.11
C LEU A 199 2.63 -21.66 -10.53
N ASN A 200 1.70 -22.08 -9.66
CA ASN A 200 0.27 -22.05 -9.97
C ASN A 200 -0.26 -20.62 -10.15
N GLU A 201 0.25 -19.68 -9.37
CA GLU A 201 -0.18 -18.29 -9.50
C GLU A 201 0.26 -17.69 -10.83
N GLU A 202 1.52 -17.91 -11.21
CA GLU A 202 2.10 -17.47 -12.47
C GLU A 202 1.40 -18.13 -13.67
N SER A 203 1.08 -19.43 -13.57
CA SER A 203 0.28 -20.16 -14.55
C SER A 203 -1.08 -19.48 -14.75
N SER A 204 -1.81 -19.20 -13.66
CA SER A 204 -3.11 -18.53 -13.74
C SER A 204 -3.00 -17.09 -14.25
N GLN A 205 -1.93 -16.37 -13.92
CA GLN A 205 -1.69 -15.02 -14.45
C GLN A 205 -1.46 -15.05 -15.96
N LEU A 206 -0.63 -15.98 -16.45
CA LEU A 206 -0.37 -16.17 -17.88
C LEU A 206 -1.65 -16.54 -18.63
N GLU A 207 -2.42 -17.50 -18.11
CA GLU A 207 -3.73 -17.88 -18.67
C GLU A 207 -4.66 -16.67 -18.81
N ASN A 208 -4.84 -15.90 -17.73
CA ASN A 208 -5.71 -14.72 -17.74
C ASN A 208 -5.22 -13.65 -18.72
N MET A 209 -3.91 -13.44 -18.82
CA MET A 209 -3.33 -12.52 -19.80
C MET A 209 -3.65 -12.99 -21.24
N LEU A 210 -3.48 -14.27 -21.55
CA LEU A 210 -3.76 -14.83 -22.87
C LEU A 210 -5.25 -14.73 -23.24
N ILE A 211 -6.15 -14.96 -22.28
CA ILE A 211 -7.59 -14.72 -22.46
C ILE A 211 -7.85 -13.24 -22.80
N LEU A 212 -7.20 -12.32 -22.09
CA LEU A 212 -7.37 -10.89 -22.35
C LEU A 212 -6.84 -10.49 -23.73
N LEU A 213 -5.66 -10.98 -24.12
CA LEU A 213 -5.05 -10.69 -25.42
C LEU A 213 -5.89 -11.22 -26.59
N THR A 214 -6.56 -12.36 -26.41
CA THR A 214 -7.41 -12.98 -27.44
C THR A 214 -8.84 -12.45 -27.48
N THR A 215 -9.23 -11.53 -26.59
CA THR A 215 -10.61 -10.99 -26.53
C THR A 215 -11.07 -10.32 -27.84
N GLY A 216 -10.14 -9.84 -28.67
CA GLY A 216 -10.42 -9.28 -29.99
C GLY A 216 -10.75 -10.31 -31.09
N ASP A 217 -10.49 -11.60 -30.86
CA ASP A 217 -10.74 -12.71 -31.78
C ASP A 217 -11.45 -13.87 -31.05
N PRO A 218 -12.80 -13.89 -31.05
CA PRO A 218 -13.57 -14.89 -30.33
C PRO A 218 -13.33 -16.34 -30.78
N GLN A 219 -12.92 -16.56 -32.03
CA GLN A 219 -12.63 -17.91 -32.51
C GLN A 219 -11.33 -18.39 -31.88
N LEU A 220 -10.27 -17.59 -31.96
CA LEU A 220 -8.97 -17.90 -31.36
C LEU A 220 -9.07 -18.09 -29.85
N GLN A 221 -9.84 -17.23 -29.16
CA GLN A 221 -10.08 -17.37 -27.73
C GLN A 221 -10.82 -18.69 -27.40
N GLY A 222 -11.82 -19.06 -28.20
CA GLY A 222 -12.55 -20.33 -28.03
C GLY A 222 -11.65 -21.55 -28.24
N ASP A 223 -10.82 -21.52 -29.28
CA ASP A 223 -9.84 -22.58 -29.58
C ASP A 223 -8.83 -22.73 -28.41
N PHE A 224 -8.36 -21.62 -27.84
CA PHE A 224 -7.47 -21.62 -26.68
C PHE A 224 -8.12 -22.22 -25.43
N ILE A 225 -9.33 -21.76 -25.06
CA ILE A 225 -10.04 -22.26 -23.86
C ILE A 225 -10.34 -23.76 -24.01
N GLN A 226 -10.74 -24.20 -25.21
CA GLN A 226 -10.98 -25.61 -25.47
C GLN A 226 -9.69 -26.43 -25.31
N ALA A 227 -8.60 -26.00 -25.96
CA ALA A 227 -7.33 -26.70 -25.88
C ALA A 227 -6.79 -26.77 -24.44
N LEU A 228 -6.92 -25.70 -23.66
CA LEU A 228 -6.52 -25.68 -22.25
C LEU A 228 -7.35 -26.66 -21.40
N GLY A 229 -8.67 -26.74 -21.65
CA GLY A 229 -9.57 -27.67 -20.98
C GLY A 229 -9.31 -29.14 -21.34
N GLU A 230 -8.92 -29.42 -22.58
CA GLU A 230 -8.51 -30.76 -23.01
C GLU A 230 -7.17 -31.18 -22.40
N ALA A 231 -6.26 -30.21 -22.24
CA ALA A 231 -4.93 -30.47 -21.76
C ALA A 231 -4.88 -30.64 -20.23
N THR A 232 -5.78 -30.00 -19.49
CA THR A 232 -5.89 -30.13 -18.03
C THR A 232 -6.69 -31.40 -17.70
N PRO A 233 -6.07 -32.50 -17.26
CA PRO A 233 -6.81 -33.70 -16.91
C PRO A 233 -7.67 -33.36 -15.70
N GLY A 234 -8.98 -33.61 -15.80
CA GLY A 234 -9.91 -33.34 -14.71
C GLY A 234 -9.42 -33.92 -13.38
N GLU A 235 -9.47 -33.08 -12.33
CA GLU A 235 -9.35 -33.50 -10.93
C GLU A 235 -10.27 -34.68 -10.58
#